data_AF-A0A2R6NLB3-F1
#
_entry.id   AF-A0A2R6NLB3-F1
#
_cell.length_a   1.000
_cell.length_b   1.000
_cell.length_c   1.000
_cell.angle_alpha   90.00
_cell.angle_beta   90.00
_cell.angle_gamma   90.00
#
_symmetry.space_group_name_H-M   'P 1'
#
loop_
_entity.id
_entity.type
_entity.pdbx_description
1 polymer ?
#
loop_
_entity_poly.entity_id
_entity_poly.type
_entity_poly.pdbx_seq_one_letter_code
_entity_poly.pdbx_strand_id
1 'polypeptide(L)' 'MSSHHYIRFAANPPCTDALTLRKTIQDALLQSFGLTSANTYVDVLWVADDGTEVVVRLNTV' A
#
# COMPACT_ATOMS: atom_id res chain seq x y z
N MET A 1 -17.19 8.17 -9.92
CA MET A 1 -17.02 8.70 -8.55
C MET A 1 -15.93 7.87 -7.91
N SER A 2 -14.70 8.37 -7.83
CA SER A 2 -13.57 7.60 -7.30
C SER A 2 -13.69 7.50 -5.79
N SER A 3 -13.81 6.29 -5.26
CA SER A 3 -13.85 6.06 -3.82
C SER A 3 -12.42 5.91 -3.30
N HIS A 4 -12.02 6.83 -2.41
CA HIS A 4 -10.73 6.75 -1.75
C HIS A 4 -10.88 6.01 -0.43
N HIS A 5 -10.16 4.90 -0.29
CA HIS A 5 -10.09 4.14 0.94
C HIS A 5 -8.74 4.35 1.59
N TYR A 6 -8.73 4.72 2.86
CA TYR A 6 -7.53 4.90 3.65
C TYR A 6 -7.40 3.73 4.60
N ILE A 7 -6.27 3.03 4.56
CA ILE A 7 -5.99 1.92 5.46
C ILE A 7 -4.67 2.16 6.17
N ARG A 8 -4.69 2.02 7.49
CA ARG A 8 -3.51 2.06 8.34
C ARG A 8 -3.11 0.63 8.69
N PHE A 9 -1.86 0.27 8.38
CA PHE A 9 -1.29 -1.03 8.67
C PHE A 9 -0.06 -0.87 9.57
N ALA A 10 0.21 -1.88 10.39
CA ALA A 10 1.49 -2.01 11.06
C ALA A 10 2.45 -2.83 10.18
N ALA A 11 3.67 -2.35 9.99
CA ALA A 11 4.71 -3.04 9.22
C ALA A 11 5.65 -3.78 10.19
N ASN A 12 5.81 -5.09 9.99
CA ASN A 12 6.75 -5.92 10.73
C ASN A 12 7.45 -6.87 9.74
N PRO A 13 8.78 -6.78 9.54
CA PRO A 13 9.74 -5.89 10.23
C PRO A 13 9.52 -4.40 9.90
N PRO A 14 9.92 -3.47 10.80
CA PRO A 14 9.76 -2.05 10.58
C PRO A 14 10.50 -1.61 9.32
N CYS A 15 9.79 -0.89 8.44
CA CYS A 15 10.32 -0.43 7.16
C CYS A 15 9.98 1.05 6.99
N THR A 16 11.00 1.89 6.96
CA THR A 16 10.86 3.34 6.77
C THR A 16 10.85 3.73 5.29
N ASP A 17 11.26 2.83 4.39
CA ASP A 17 11.30 3.11 2.96
C ASP A 17 9.92 2.94 2.31
N ALA A 18 9.23 4.06 2.11
CA ALA A 18 7.91 4.10 1.49
C ALA A 18 7.88 3.52 0.05
N LEU A 19 9.00 3.59 -0.68
CA LEU A 19 9.09 3.04 -2.03
C LEU A 19 9.11 1.51 -2.02
N THR A 20 9.93 0.91 -1.15
CA THR A 20 9.94 -0.54 -0.94
C THR A 20 8.58 -1.03 -0.45
N LEU A 21 7.97 -0.35 0.53
CA LEU A 21 6.63 -0.69 1.03
C LEU A 21 5.57 -0.69 -0.07
N ARG A 22 5.56 0.36 -0.90
CA ARG A 22 4.63 0.45 -2.05
C ARG A 22 4.85 -0.70 -3.02
N LYS A 23 6.11 -0.97 -3.38
CA LYS A 23 6.44 -2.05 -4.30
C LYS A 23 6.02 -3.41 -3.76
N THR A 24 6.31 -3.70 -2.49
CA THR A 24 5.91 -4.95 -1.84
C THR A 24 4.39 -5.12 -1.80
N ILE A 25 3.64 -4.05 -1.51
CA ILE A 25 2.16 -4.11 -1.53
C ILE A 25 1.67 -4.35 -2.96
N GLN A 26 2.26 -3.67 -3.95
CA GLN A 26 1.87 -3.82 -5.35
C GLN A 26 2.20 -5.22 -5.89
N ASP A 27 3.35 -5.78 -5.54
CA ASP A 27 3.77 -7.14 -5.88
C ASP A 27 2.84 -8.17 -5.19
N ALA A 28 2.46 -7.95 -3.93
CA ALA A 28 1.52 -8.82 -3.21
C ALA A 28 0.09 -8.78 -3.79
N LEU A 29 -0.38 -7.60 -4.21
CA LEU A 29 -1.66 -7.45 -4.90
C LEU A 29 -1.63 -8.15 -6.26
N LEU A 30 -0.54 -7.99 -7.01
CA LEU A 30 -0.33 -8.68 -8.28
C LEU A 30 -0.33 -10.20 -8.09
N GLN A 31 0.34 -10.70 -7.05
CA GLN A 31 0.37 -12.13 -6.72
C GLN A 31 -1.01 -12.66 -6.31
N SER A 32 -1.76 -11.89 -5.52
CA SER A 32 -3.03 -12.35 -4.95
C SER A 32 -4.20 -12.26 -5.94
N PHE A 33 -4.26 -11.19 -6.73
CA PHE A 33 -5.41 -10.90 -7.60
C PHE A 33 -5.10 -10.99 -9.11
N GLY A 34 -3.85 -11.23 -9.49
CA GLY A 34 -3.42 -11.30 -10.89
C GLY A 34 -3.52 -9.96 -11.62
N LEU A 35 -3.23 -9.97 -12.93
CA LEU A 35 -3.17 -8.75 -13.75
C LEU A 35 -4.48 -7.97 -13.83
N THR A 36 -5.62 -8.64 -13.68
CA THR A 36 -6.95 -8.06 -13.94
C THR A 36 -7.43 -7.09 -12.86
N SER A 37 -6.97 -7.22 -11.60
CA SER A 37 -7.27 -6.25 -10.52
C SER A 37 -6.03 -5.48 -10.03
N ALA A 38 -4.86 -5.73 -10.63
CA ALA A 38 -3.59 -5.09 -10.29
C ALA A 38 -3.55 -3.58 -10.60
N ASN A 39 -4.53 -3.04 -11.34
CA ASN A 39 -4.64 -1.61 -11.63
C ASN A 39 -5.28 -0.80 -10.48
N THR A 40 -5.47 -1.42 -9.30
CA THR A 40 -5.85 -0.71 -8.09
C THR A 40 -4.70 0.20 -7.68
N TYR A 41 -4.88 1.52 -7.83
CA TYR A 41 -3.84 2.49 -7.52
C TYR A 41 -3.61 2.54 -6.01
N VAL A 42 -2.42 2.12 -5.57
CA VAL A 42 -1.97 2.18 -4.16
C VAL A 42 -0.97 3.29 -4.01
N ASP A 43 -1.23 4.20 -3.08
CA ASP A 43 -0.35 5.30 -2.75
C ASP A 43 -0.01 5.28 -1.26
N VAL A 44 1.27 5.47 -0.93
CA VAL A 44 1.72 5.50 0.47
C VAL A 44 1.69 6.96 0.91
N LEU A 45 0.74 7.29 1.79
CA LEU A 45 0.52 8.67 2.23
C LEU A 45 1.48 9.08 3.34
N TRP A 46 1.78 8.13 4.24
CA TRP A 46 2.62 8.37 5.41
C TRP A 46 3.22 7.07 5.92
N VAL A 47 4.44 7.16 6.43
CA VAL A 47 5.14 6.08 7.14
C VAL A 47 5.62 6.68 8.46
N ALA A 48 5.46 5.97 9.56
CA ALA A 48 5.99 6.38 10.85
C ALA A 48 7.52 6.47 10.80
N ASP A 49 8.10 7.41 11.54
CA ASP A 49 9.57 7.57 11.61
C ASP A 49 10.26 6.31 12.14
N ASP A 50 9.58 5.54 13.00
CA ASP A 50 10.04 4.23 13.49
C ASP A 50 9.83 3.08 12.48
N GLY A 51 9.17 3.34 11.35
CA GLY A 51 8.87 2.35 10.30
C GLY A 51 7.83 1.30 10.70
N THR A 52 7.19 1.46 11.86
CA THR A 52 6.24 0.49 12.44
C THR A 52 4.82 0.63 11.91
N GLU A 53 4.46 1.81 11.42
CA GLU A 53 3.12 2.08 10.90
C GLU A 53 3.19 2.72 9.51
N VAL A 54 2.25 2.36 8.66
CA VAL A 54 2.10 2.91 7.31
C VAL A 54 0.63 3.20 7.04
N VAL A 55 0.38 4.34 6.40
CA VAL A 55 -0.94 4.70 5.90
C VAL A 55 -0.89 4.65 4.38
N VAL A 56 -1.77 3.83 3.80
CA VAL A 56 -1.94 3.73 2.35
C VAL A 56 -3.33 4.18 1.94
N ARG A 57 -3.38 4.79 0.76
CA ARG A 57 -4.60 5.17 0.06
C ARG A 57 -4.79 4.25 -1.12
N LEU A 58 -5.98 3.68 -1.22
CA LEU A 58 -6.43 2.88 -2.35
C LEU A 58 -7.46 3.68 -3.14
N ASN A 59 -7.35 3.62 -4.46
CA ASN A 59 -8.38 4.13 -5.35
C ASN A 59 -9.09 2.94 -6.02
N THR A 60 -10.38 2.79 -5.75
CA THR A 60 -11.25 1.86 -6.47
C THR A 60 -11.96 2.60 -7.59
N VAL A 61 -11.83 2.05 -8.81
CA VAL A 61 -12.50 2.52 -10.04
C VAL A 61 -13.75 1.72 -10.32
#